data_AF-A0A7X3A6J8-F1
#
_entry.id   AF-A0A7X3A6J8-F1
#
_cell.length_a   1.000
_cell.length_b   1.000
_cell.length_c   1.000
_cell.angle_alpha   90.00
_cell.angle_beta   90.00
_cell.angle_gamma   90.00
#
_symmetry.space_group_name_H-M   'P 1'
#
loop_
_entity.id
_entity.type
_entity.pdbx_description
1 polymer ?
#
loop_
_entity_poly.entity_id
_entity_poly.type
_entity_poly.pdbx_seq_one_letter_code
_entity_poly.pdbx_strand_id
1 'polypeptide(L)'
;MSELSKLIGRQIRLIRDNKNLTQDHVAERTGREGYNKARISRIETGKENITLETLEVVMNALEITPYELFDFGKYQDPLDYEQKQQVVEAYKHMLLERGLDEIEYVIRTSKDFFGTLDSKK
;
A
#
# COMPACT_ATOMS: atom_id res chain seq x y z
N MET A 1 2.69 -20.53 5.07
CA MET A 1 1.70 -19.49 4.65
C MET A 1 1.89 -19.24 3.17
N SER A 2 0.82 -19.00 2.42
CA SER A 2 0.94 -18.66 1.00
C SER A 2 1.41 -17.21 0.83
N GLU A 3 2.33 -16.97 -0.11
CA GLU A 3 2.75 -15.62 -0.47
C GLU A 3 1.57 -14.77 -0.97
N LEU A 4 0.57 -15.40 -1.61
CA LEU A 4 -0.67 -14.74 -2.01
C LEU A 4 -1.48 -14.24 -0.80
N SER A 5 -1.62 -15.05 0.26
CA SER A 5 -2.35 -14.65 1.47
C SER A 5 -1.68 -13.47 2.17
N LYS A 6 -0.34 -13.43 2.20
CA LYS A 6 0.41 -12.28 2.73
C LYS A 6 0.20 -11.03 1.88
N LEU A 7 0.23 -11.16 0.56
CA LEU A 7 0.02 -10.04 -0.36
C LEU A 7 -1.37 -9.43 -0.20
N ILE A 8 -2.42 -10.27 -0.21
CA ILE A 8 -3.80 -9.83 0.02
C ILE A 8 -3.95 -9.18 1.39
N GLY A 9 -3.44 -9.81 2.46
CA GLY A 9 -3.50 -9.26 3.81
C GLY A 9 -2.87 -7.86 3.92
N ARG A 10 -1.70 -7.67 3.29
CA ARG A 10 -1.03 -6.37 3.25
C ARG A 10 -1.85 -5.31 2.50
N GLN A 11 -2.47 -5.68 1.38
CA GLN A 11 -3.32 -4.74 0.64
C GLN A 11 -4.55 -4.32 1.46
N ILE A 12 -5.21 -5.28 2.13
CA ILE A 12 -6.32 -5.00 3.05
C ILE A 12 -5.89 -3.99 4.12
N ARG A 13 -4.72 -4.21 4.73
CA ARG A 13 -4.16 -3.28 5.71
C ARG A 13 -3.91 -1.89 5.15
N LEU A 14 -3.28 -1.80 3.97
CA LEU A 14 -2.97 -0.52 3.32
C LEU A 14 -4.24 0.27 3.00
N ILE A 15 -5.26 -0.39 2.45
CA ILE A 15 -6.56 0.24 2.17
C ILE A 15 -7.21 0.71 3.48
N ARG A 16 -7.19 -0.11 4.53
CA ARG A 16 -7.72 0.23 5.84
C ARG A 16 -7.04 1.48 6.42
N ASP A 17 -5.70 1.51 6.40
CA ASP A 17 -4.89 2.61 6.92
C ASP A 17 -5.18 3.91 6.12
N ASN A 18 -5.30 3.83 4.78
CA ASN A 18 -5.66 4.98 3.93
C ASN A 18 -7.07 5.53 4.21
N LYS A 19 -7.99 4.67 4.67
CA LYS A 19 -9.33 5.07 5.10
C LYS A 19 -9.39 5.49 6.57
N ASN A 20 -8.26 5.55 7.28
CA ASN A 20 -8.15 5.87 8.70
C ASN A 20 -9.04 4.99 9.61
N LEU A 21 -9.26 3.73 9.22
CA LEU A 21 -10.10 2.81 9.99
C LEU A 21 -9.24 1.98 10.93
N THR A 22 -9.71 1.74 12.15
CA THR A 22 -9.08 0.76 13.04
C THR A 22 -9.49 -0.65 12.66
N GLN A 23 -8.73 -1.67 13.09
CA GLN A 23 -9.11 -3.08 12.90
C GLN A 23 -10.42 -3.42 13.62
N ASP A 24 -10.69 -2.78 14.76
CA ASP A 24 -11.96 -2.88 15.49
C ASP A 24 -13.12 -2.36 14.63
N HIS A 25 -12.95 -1.19 14.02
CA HIS A 25 -13.97 -0.58 13.18
C HIS A 25 -14.27 -1.40 11.92
N VAL A 26 -13.26 -2.00 11.29
CA VAL A 26 -13.48 -2.92 10.16
C VAL A 26 -14.24 -4.16 10.62
N ALA A 27 -13.90 -4.72 11.79
CA ALA A 27 -14.63 -5.87 12.34
C ALA A 27 -16.11 -5.53 12.60
N GLU A 28 -16.40 -4.38 13.20
CA GLU A 28 -17.77 -3.89 13.43
C GLU A 28 -18.53 -3.70 12.12
N ARG A 29 -17.89 -3.10 11.10
CA ARG A 29 -18.49 -2.89 9.78
C ARG A 29 -18.82 -4.16 9.02
N THR A 30 -18.22 -5.30 9.37
CA THR A 30 -18.64 -6.59 8.78
C THR A 30 -20.07 -6.95 9.14
N GLY A 31 -20.57 -6.48 10.29
CA GLY A 31 -21.89 -6.83 10.81
C GLY A 31 -22.08 -8.33 11.10
N ARG A 32 -20.99 -9.10 11.19
CA ARG A 32 -21.02 -10.56 11.35
C ARG A 32 -20.41 -11.00 12.67
N GLU A 33 -21.04 -11.97 13.30
CA GLU A 33 -20.46 -12.67 14.44
C GLU A 33 -19.16 -13.38 14.05
N GLY A 34 -18.20 -13.41 14.98
CA GLY A 34 -16.89 -14.03 14.73
C GLY A 34 -15.88 -13.14 14.01
N TYR A 35 -16.21 -11.87 13.72
CA TYR A 35 -15.23 -10.85 13.34
C TYR A 35 -14.88 -9.98 14.55
N ASN A 36 -13.58 -9.84 14.79
CA ASN A 36 -13.04 -9.00 15.86
C ASN A 36 -11.65 -8.49 15.45
N LYS A 37 -11.10 -7.55 16.21
CA LYS A 37 -9.75 -7.00 16.01
C LYS A 37 -8.70 -8.07 15.70
N ALA A 38 -8.68 -9.13 16.50
CA ALA A 38 -7.67 -10.16 16.41
C ALA A 38 -7.79 -10.96 15.11
N ARG A 39 -9.02 -11.22 14.65
CA ARG A 39 -9.25 -11.86 13.35
C ARG A 39 -8.84 -10.95 12.20
N ILE A 40 -9.26 -9.68 12.20
CA ILE A 40 -8.83 -8.72 11.17
C ILE A 40 -7.29 -8.63 11.12
N SER A 41 -6.63 -8.59 12.27
CA SER A 41 -5.16 -8.62 12.36
C SER A 41 -4.54 -9.89 11.77
N ARG A 42 -5.11 -11.08 12.02
CA ARG A 42 -4.64 -12.33 11.39
C ARG A 42 -4.84 -12.34 9.88
N ILE A 43 -5.94 -11.77 9.39
CA ILE A 43 -6.21 -11.60 7.96
C ILE A 43 -5.17 -10.67 7.34
N GLU A 44 -4.95 -9.48 7.92
CA GLU A 44 -4.00 -8.48 7.44
C GLU A 44 -2.54 -8.96 7.45
N THR A 45 -2.20 -9.88 8.35
CA THR A 45 -0.86 -10.48 8.43
C THR A 45 -0.72 -11.77 7.61
N GLY A 46 -1.79 -12.21 6.93
CA GLY A 46 -1.80 -13.44 6.15
C GLY A 46 -1.64 -14.72 6.99
N LYS A 47 -1.89 -14.64 8.31
CA LYS A 47 -1.78 -15.75 9.28
C LYS A 47 -3.00 -16.67 9.28
N GLU A 48 -4.09 -16.27 8.64
CA GLU A 48 -5.32 -17.03 8.48
C GLU A 48 -5.52 -17.37 6.99
N ASN A 49 -5.83 -18.62 6.68
CA ASN A 49 -6.24 -19.01 5.34
C ASN A 49 -7.73 -18.69 5.19
N ILE A 50 -8.04 -17.55 4.56
CA ILE A 50 -9.42 -17.08 4.40
C ILE A 50 -10.08 -17.65 3.15
N THR A 51 -11.39 -17.86 3.24
CA THR A 51 -12.23 -18.17 2.07
C THR A 51 -12.48 -16.91 1.23
N LEU A 52 -12.90 -17.08 -0.02
CA LEU A 52 -13.34 -15.95 -0.87
C LEU A 52 -14.55 -15.22 -0.26
N GLU A 53 -15.46 -15.95 0.40
CA GLU A 53 -16.59 -15.36 1.12
C GLU A 53 -16.11 -14.45 2.26
N THR A 54 -15.09 -14.90 3.01
CA THR A 54 -14.49 -14.07 4.08
C THR A 54 -13.83 -12.82 3.50
N LEU A 55 -13.18 -12.96 2.35
CA LEU A 55 -12.56 -11.85 1.64
C LEU A 55 -13.61 -10.83 1.17
N GLU A 56 -14.71 -11.30 0.57
CA GLU A 56 -15.84 -10.46 0.15
C GLU A 56 -16.44 -9.68 1.33
N VAL A 57 -16.61 -10.30 2.49
CA VAL A 57 -17.08 -9.61 3.71
C VAL A 57 -16.14 -8.46 4.10
N VAL A 58 -14.83 -8.71 4.09
CA VAL A 58 -13.84 -7.69 4.45
C VAL A 58 -13.81 -6.58 3.40
N MET A 59 -13.93 -6.91 2.11
CA MET A 59 -14.03 -5.93 1.03
C MET A 59 -15.27 -5.04 1.18
N ASN A 60 -16.42 -5.62 1.51
CA ASN A 60 -17.64 -4.87 1.76
C ASN A 60 -17.51 -3.96 2.98
N ALA A 61 -16.89 -4.43 4.07
CA ALA A 61 -16.62 -3.61 5.26
C ALA A 61 -15.63 -2.46 4.99
N LEU A 62 -14.72 -2.65 4.05
CA LEU A 62 -13.79 -1.63 3.56
C LEU A 62 -14.38 -0.76 2.44
N GLU A 63 -15.56 -1.07 1.92
CA GLU A 63 -16.20 -0.41 0.77
C GLU A 63 -15.25 -0.34 -0.43
N ILE A 64 -14.76 -1.50 -0.88
CA ILE A 64 -13.86 -1.64 -2.04
C ILE A 64 -14.33 -2.73 -3.00
N THR A 65 -13.97 -2.55 -4.26
CA THR A 65 -14.16 -3.53 -5.33
C THR A 65 -13.02 -4.56 -5.38
N PRO A 66 -13.21 -5.71 -6.06
CA PRO A 66 -12.10 -6.63 -6.32
C PRO A 66 -10.95 -5.97 -7.05
N TYR A 67 -11.24 -5.05 -7.97
CA TYR A 67 -10.22 -4.32 -8.71
C TYR A 67 -9.27 -3.56 -7.78
N GLU A 68 -9.80 -2.84 -6.78
CA GLU A 68 -8.99 -2.11 -5.79
C GLU A 68 -8.21 -3.05 -4.86
N LEU A 69 -8.79 -4.20 -4.50
CA LEU A 69 -8.10 -5.23 -3.71
C LEU A 69 -6.96 -5.91 -4.48
N PHE A 70 -7.10 -6.09 -5.79
CA PHE A 70 -6.09 -6.75 -6.62
C PHE A 70 -5.19 -5.76 -7.38
N ASP A 71 -5.36 -4.45 -7.17
CA ASP A 71 -4.44 -3.41 -7.66
C ASP A 71 -3.17 -3.38 -6.81
N PHE A 72 -2.31 -4.38 -7.04
CA PHE A 72 -0.97 -4.46 -6.45
C PHE A 72 0.03 -3.53 -7.16
N GLY A 73 -0.39 -2.77 -8.18
CA GLY A 73 0.46 -2.07 -9.12
C GLY A 73 0.98 -0.70 -8.65
N LYS A 74 0.46 -0.14 -7.55
CA LYS A 74 0.87 1.19 -7.07
C LYS A 74 1.89 1.20 -5.94
N TYR A 75 2.02 0.12 -5.17
CA TYR A 75 2.90 0.07 -4.00
C TYR A 75 3.51 -1.32 -3.88
N GLN A 76 4.58 -1.53 -4.65
CA GLN A 76 5.38 -2.74 -4.61
C GLN A 76 6.15 -2.82 -3.28
N ASP A 77 6.01 -3.97 -2.62
CA ASP A 77 6.76 -4.49 -1.46
C ASP A 77 7.03 -3.49 -0.30
N PRO A 78 6.45 -3.67 0.91
CA PRO A 78 6.75 -2.80 2.05
C PRO A 78 8.24 -2.64 2.38
N LEU A 79 9.06 -3.66 2.09
CA LEU A 79 10.52 -3.59 2.23
C LEU A 79 11.16 -2.65 1.19
N ASP A 80 10.63 -2.64 -0.04
CA ASP A 80 11.07 -1.76 -1.12
C ASP A 80 10.56 -0.33 -0.90
N TYR A 81 9.34 -0.14 -0.38
CA TYR A 81 8.80 1.17 -0.07
C TYR A 81 9.59 1.88 1.04
N GLU A 82 9.86 1.20 2.17
CA GLU A 82 10.63 1.80 3.27
C GLU A 82 12.06 2.16 2.83
N GLN A 83 12.70 1.28 2.06
CA GLN A 83 14.03 1.54 1.48
C GLN A 83 14.00 2.72 0.50
N LYS A 84 13.00 2.78 -0.40
CA LYS A 84 12.81 3.91 -1.32
C LYS A 84 12.56 5.22 -0.57
N GLN A 85 11.75 5.20 0.50
CA GLN A 85 11.49 6.37 1.34
C GLN A 85 12.78 6.88 2.00
N GLN A 86 13.62 5.99 2.52
CA GLN A 86 14.92 6.37 3.10
C GLN A 86 15.82 7.08 2.08
N VAL A 87 15.89 6.56 0.84
CA VAL A 87 16.67 7.17 -0.24
C VAL A 87 16.09 8.53 -0.64
N VAL A 88 14.76 8.64 -0.74
CA VAL A 88 14.08 9.91 -1.09
C VAL A 88 14.29 10.98 -0.02
N GLU A 89 14.17 10.65 1.27
CA GLU A 89 14.39 11.62 2.34
C GLU A 89 15.86 12.06 2.42
N ALA A 90 16.83 11.15 2.23
CA ALA A 90 18.24 11.51 2.13
C ALA A 90 18.49 12.48 0.97
N TYR A 91 17.87 12.23 -0.18
CA TYR A 91 17.97 13.10 -1.36
C TYR A 91 17.37 14.49 -1.12
N LYS A 92 16.21 14.54 -0.48
CA LYS A 92 15.54 15.80 -0.10
C LYS A 92 16.41 16.65 0.82
N HIS A 93 17.05 16.04 1.83
CA HIS A 93 17.99 16.77 2.69
C HIS A 93 19.13 17.39 1.88
N MET A 94 19.71 16.64 0.94
CA MET A 94 20.76 17.17 0.05
C MET A 94 20.27 18.32 -0.83
N LEU A 95 19.03 18.25 -1.34
CA LEU A 95 18.43 19.30 -2.17
C LEU A 95 18.12 20.57 -1.39
N LEU A 96 17.68 20.46 -0.13
CA LEU A 96 17.34 21.62 0.71
C LEU A 96 18.55 22.51 1.01
N GLU A 97 19.78 22.02 0.82
CA GLU A 97 21.02 22.78 0.95
C GLU A 97 21.43 23.52 -0.36
N ARG A 98 20.64 23.40 -1.44
CA ARG A 98 20.97 23.91 -2.78
C ARG A 98 20.20 25.17 -3.15
N GLY A 99 20.69 25.86 -4.18
CA GLY A 99 19.98 26.97 -4.81
C GLY A 99 18.70 26.50 -5.50
N LEU A 100 17.71 27.39 -5.59
CA LEU A 100 16.42 27.08 -6.23
C LEU A 100 16.60 26.68 -7.71
N ASP A 101 17.51 27.36 -8.42
CA ASP A 101 17.87 27.09 -9.80
C ASP A 101 18.50 25.71 -10.00
N GLU A 102 19.33 25.26 -9.04
CA GLU A 102 19.91 23.92 -9.04
C GLU A 102 18.84 22.84 -8.83
N ILE A 103 17.90 23.07 -7.92
CA ILE A 103 16.78 22.15 -7.67
C ILE A 103 15.88 22.06 -8.91
N GLU A 104 15.56 23.18 -9.54
CA GLU A 104 14.79 23.21 -10.78
C GLU A 104 15.52 22.48 -11.92
N TYR A 105 16.84 22.66 -12.03
CA TYR A 105 17.66 21.95 -12.99
C TYR A 105 17.62 20.43 -12.79
N VAL A 106 17.76 19.98 -11.55
CA VAL A 106 17.62 18.57 -11.16
C VAL A 106 16.25 18.01 -11.56
N ILE A 107 15.17 18.73 -11.29
CA ILE A 107 13.82 18.28 -11.64
C ILE A 107 13.67 18.14 -13.16
N ARG A 108 14.13 19.12 -13.93
CA ARG A 108 14.06 19.10 -15.39
C ARG A 108 14.84 17.92 -15.96
N THR A 109 16.10 17.75 -15.57
CA THR A 109 16.95 16.67 -16.07
C THR A 109 16.41 15.28 -15.69
N SER A 110 15.85 15.14 -14.49
CA SER A 110 15.17 13.91 -14.07
C SER A 110 13.96 13.59 -14.95
N LYS A 111 13.12 14.59 -15.27
CA LYS A 111 11.97 14.42 -16.17
C LYS A 111 12.40 13.99 -17.57
N ASP A 112 13.43 14.62 -18.13
CA ASP A 112 13.95 14.31 -19.46
C ASP A 112 14.51 12.87 -19.52
N PHE A 113 15.23 12.48 -18.46
CA PHE A 113 15.75 11.12 -18.32
C PHE A 113 14.63 10.07 -18.29
N PHE A 114 13.61 10.27 -17.45
CA PHE A 114 12.48 9.34 -17.37
C PHE A 114 11.68 9.29 -18.66
N GLY A 115 11.41 10.44 -19.30
CA GLY A 115 10.76 10.48 -20.61
C GLY A 115 11.52 9.69 -21.68
N THR A 116 12.86 9.72 -21.64
CA THR A 116 13.69 8.90 -22.54
C THR A 116 13.55 7.41 -22.27
N LEU A 117 13.53 6.99 -21.01
CA LEU A 117 13.37 5.58 -20.65
C LEU A 117 11.98 5.04 -21.00
N ASP A 118 10.94 5.83 -20.74
CA ASP A 118 9.56 5.44 -21.01
C ASP A 118 9.26 5.38 -22.50
N SER A 119 9.90 6.23 -23.32
CA SER A 119 9.79 6.16 -24.79
C SER A 119 10.46 4.93 -25.43
N LYS A 120 11.28 4.20 -24.66
CA LYS A 120 11.97 2.97 -25.10
C LYS A 120 11.29 1.68 -24.66
N LYS A 121 10.21 1.76 -23.88
CA LYS A 121 9.35 0.61 -23.54
C LYS A 121 8.22 0.47 -24.55
#